data_AF-A0A1C6HAV0-F1
#
_entry.id   AF-A0A1C6HAV0-F1
#
_cell.length_a   1.000
_cell.length_b   1.000
_cell.length_c   1.000
_cell.angle_alpha   90.00
_cell.angle_beta   90.00
_cell.angle_gamma   90.00
#
_symmetry.space_group_name_H-M   'P 1'
#
loop_
_entity.id
_entity.type
_entity.pdbx_description
1 polymer ?
#
loop_
_entity_poly.entity_id
_entity_poly.type
_entity_poly.pdbx_seq_one_letter_code
_entity_poly.pdbx_strand_id
1 'polypeptide(L)'
;MKKKGVTLVETVVSLMILMMVITMFVTIVKDYNININTRRIKERLSRLSYCVMNELKYNCTKEEIMLQSSNNKIGLKNYENILDDLKNRSLLELDRGNGVEIFFNNNTNDSLKIKVTIYEEGFIEEREFVKWR
;
A
#
# COMPACT_ATOMS: atom_id res chain seq x y z
N MET A 1 -14.22 -8.60 -63.47
CA MET A 1 -13.57 -9.29 -62.32
C MET A 1 -12.87 -8.34 -61.33
N LYS A 2 -12.27 -7.21 -61.75
CA LYS A 2 -11.52 -6.30 -60.85
C LYS A 2 -12.28 -5.81 -59.61
N LYS A 3 -13.59 -5.51 -59.71
CA LYS A 3 -14.39 -4.99 -58.59
C LYS A 3 -14.54 -5.96 -57.41
N LYS A 4 -14.63 -7.27 -57.65
CA LYS A 4 -14.80 -8.28 -56.58
C LYS A 4 -13.54 -8.45 -55.72
N GLY A 5 -12.35 -8.31 -56.31
CA GLY A 5 -11.08 -8.35 -55.59
C GLY A 5 -10.87 -7.13 -54.70
N VAL A 6 -11.27 -5.94 -55.18
CA VAL A 6 -11.21 -4.70 -54.39
C VAL A 6 -12.12 -4.78 -53.15
N THR A 7 -13.37 -5.24 -53.31
CA THR A 7 -14.29 -5.43 -52.18
C THR A 7 -13.75 -6.44 -51.16
N LEU A 8 -13.11 -7.52 -51.61
CA LEU A 8 -12.53 -8.51 -50.71
C LEU A 8 -11.36 -7.92 -49.89
N VAL A 9 -10.49 -7.14 -50.52
CA VAL A 9 -9.40 -6.43 -49.82
C VAL A 9 -9.96 -5.41 -48.82
N GLU A 10 -10.99 -4.64 -49.18
CA GLU A 10 -11.65 -3.70 -48.27
C GLU A 10 -12.24 -4.40 -47.04
N THR A 11 -12.88 -5.55 -47.22
CA THR A 11 -13.42 -6.33 -46.09
C THR A 11 -12.33 -6.86 -45.17
N VAL A 12 -11.19 -7.31 -45.72
CA VAL A 12 -10.05 -7.78 -44.91
C VAL A 12 -9.44 -6.63 -44.13
N VAL A 13 -9.21 -5.47 -44.76
CA VAL A 13 -8.69 -4.27 -44.08
C VAL A 13 -9.65 -3.82 -42.97
N SER A 14 -10.95 -3.82 -43.24
CA SER A 14 -11.97 -3.46 -42.23
C SER A 14 -11.94 -4.41 -41.03
N LEU A 15 -11.76 -5.72 -41.28
CA LEU A 15 -11.65 -6.72 -40.22
C LEU A 15 -10.37 -6.54 -39.39
N MET A 16 -9.25 -6.20 -40.03
CA MET A 16 -7.99 -5.91 -39.32
C MET A 16 -8.11 -4.68 -38.43
N ILE A 17 -8.76 -3.62 -38.92
CA ILE A 17 -9.04 -2.42 -38.12
C ILE A 17 -9.93 -2.78 -36.93
N LEU A 18 -10.99 -3.58 -37.15
CA LEU A 18 -11.88 -4.02 -36.08
C LEU A 18 -11.15 -4.81 -35.00
N MET A 19 -10.28 -5.74 -35.39
CA MET A 19 -9.47 -6.52 -34.45
C MET A 19 -8.49 -5.65 -33.65
N MET A 20 -7.90 -4.65 -34.30
CA MET A 20 -7.02 -3.69 -33.63
C MET A 20 -7.78 -2.90 -32.55
N VAL A 21 -8.98 -2.40 -32.89
CA VAL A 21 -9.84 -1.68 -31.93
C VAL A 21 -10.22 -2.56 -30.75
N ILE A 22 -10.64 -3.81 -30.98
CA ILE A 22 -10.99 -4.75 -29.90
C ILE A 22 -9.79 -4.98 -28.98
N THR A 23 -8.60 -5.18 -29.55
CA THR A 23 -7.37 -5.40 -28.77
C THR A 23 -7.05 -4.18 -27.90
N MET A 24 -7.16 -2.97 -28.45
CA MET A 24 -6.96 -1.72 -27.70
C MET A 24 -7.95 -1.58 -26.54
N PHE A 25 -9.22 -1.92 -26.75
CA PHE A 25 -10.22 -1.89 -25.67
C PHE A 25 -9.87 -2.87 -24.55
N VAL A 26 -9.48 -4.10 -24.88
CA VAL A 26 -9.10 -5.09 -23.87
C VAL A 26 -7.88 -4.64 -23.07
N THR A 27 -6.87 -4.07 -23.72
CA THR A 27 -5.67 -3.55 -23.01
C THR A 27 -6.03 -2.38 -22.10
N ILE A 28 -6.86 -1.45 -22.56
CA ILE A 28 -7.30 -0.30 -21.74
C ILE A 28 -8.03 -0.77 -20.48
N VAL A 29 -8.97 -1.73 -20.62
CA VAL A 29 -9.72 -2.26 -19.47
C VAL A 29 -8.80 -2.96 -18.48
N LYS A 30 -7.84 -3.76 -18.98
CA LYS A 30 -6.85 -4.43 -18.15
C LYS A 30 -6.00 -3.42 -17.37
N ASP A 31 -5.45 -2.43 -18.07
CA ASP A 31 -4.58 -1.42 -17.46
C ASP A 31 -5.36 -0.56 -16.46
N TYR A 32 -6.62 -0.23 -16.75
CA TYR A 32 -7.50 0.48 -15.84
C TYR A 32 -7.72 -0.28 -14.53
N ASN A 33 -8.01 -1.59 -14.60
CA ASN A 33 -8.20 -2.42 -13.41
C ASN A 33 -6.92 -2.52 -12.57
N ILE A 34 -5.77 -2.73 -13.21
CA ILE A 34 -4.47 -2.76 -12.52
C ILE A 34 -4.17 -1.43 -11.84
N ASN A 35 -4.45 -0.31 -12.53
CA ASN A 35 -4.23 1.03 -12.00
C ASN A 35 -5.14 1.33 -10.80
N ILE A 36 -6.42 0.95 -10.85
CA ILE A 36 -7.33 1.10 -9.71
C ILE A 36 -6.83 0.29 -8.52
N ASN A 37 -6.46 -0.97 -8.73
CA ASN A 37 -6.00 -1.83 -7.64
C ASN A 37 -4.75 -1.23 -6.97
N THR A 38 -3.78 -0.82 -7.80
CA THR A 38 -2.55 -0.15 -7.36
C THR A 38 -2.84 1.11 -6.54
N ARG A 39 -3.77 1.96 -7.00
CA ARG A 39 -4.16 3.17 -6.27
C ARG A 39 -4.80 2.86 -4.93
N ARG A 40 -5.71 1.88 -4.88
CA ARG A 40 -6.36 1.45 -3.64
C ARG A 40 -5.35 0.95 -2.60
N ILE A 41 -4.39 0.12 -3.02
CA ILE A 41 -3.35 -0.40 -2.12
C ILE A 41 -2.48 0.75 -1.59
N LYS A 42 -2.02 1.64 -2.46
CA LYS A 42 -1.23 2.80 -2.05
C LYS A 42 -1.97 3.71 -1.07
N GLU A 43 -3.24 4.03 -1.34
CA GLU A 43 -4.06 4.84 -0.45
C GLU A 43 -4.27 4.16 0.91
N ARG A 44 -4.55 2.85 0.90
CA ARG A 44 -4.71 2.06 2.13
C ARG A 44 -3.43 2.07 2.96
N LEU A 45 -2.28 1.78 2.35
CA LEU A 45 -0.97 1.80 3.02
C LEU A 45 -0.64 3.18 3.57
N SER A 46 -0.90 4.24 2.81
CA SER A 46 -0.63 5.61 3.27
C SER A 46 -1.53 6.00 4.45
N ARG A 47 -2.81 5.61 4.43
CA ARG A 47 -3.73 5.79 5.58
C ARG A 47 -3.25 5.00 6.80
N LEU A 48 -2.88 3.74 6.61
CA LEU A 48 -2.42 2.88 7.70
C LEU A 48 -1.14 3.42 8.34
N SER A 49 -0.14 3.80 7.53
CA SER A 49 1.09 4.41 8.04
C SER A 49 0.83 5.70 8.81
N TYR A 50 -0.14 6.50 8.37
CA TYR A 50 -0.54 7.72 9.07
C TYR A 50 -1.24 7.43 10.40
N CYS A 51 -2.17 6.47 10.44
CA CYS A 51 -2.84 6.03 11.66
C CYS A 51 -1.84 5.45 12.69
N VAL A 52 -0.97 4.53 12.25
CA VAL A 52 0.09 3.96 13.11
C VAL A 52 1.02 5.05 13.63
N MET A 53 1.44 5.99 12.77
CA MET A 53 2.25 7.13 13.18
C MET A 53 1.54 7.99 14.22
N ASN A 54 0.26 8.30 14.03
CA ASN A 54 -0.49 9.14 14.95
C ASN A 54 -0.73 8.46 16.30
N GLU A 55 -1.06 7.18 16.31
CA GLU A 55 -1.12 6.37 17.54
C GLU A 55 0.20 6.45 18.29
N LEU A 56 1.32 6.17 17.60
CA LEU A 56 2.65 6.28 18.19
C LEU A 56 2.96 7.70 18.67
N LYS A 57 2.48 8.76 17.99
CA LYS A 57 2.73 10.17 18.35
C LYS A 57 1.91 10.68 19.52
N TYR A 58 0.67 10.24 19.68
CA TYR A 58 -0.23 10.87 20.63
C TYR A 58 -0.67 9.93 21.75
N ASN A 59 -0.66 8.61 21.51
CA ASN A 59 -1.31 7.64 22.40
C ASN A 59 -0.36 6.59 22.99
N CYS A 60 0.95 6.61 22.67
CA CYS A 60 1.94 5.71 23.26
C CYS A 60 3.04 6.46 24.03
N THR A 61 3.43 6.01 25.21
CA THR A 61 4.60 6.52 25.95
C THR A 61 5.90 5.85 25.51
N LYS A 62 7.04 6.41 25.91
CA LYS A 62 8.36 5.82 25.59
C LYS A 62 8.51 4.47 26.29
N GLU A 63 8.06 4.39 27.53
CA GLU A 63 8.15 3.21 28.38
C GLU A 63 7.33 2.04 27.82
N GLU A 64 6.08 2.30 27.40
CA GLU A 64 5.20 1.28 26.80
C GLU A 64 5.77 0.74 25.49
N ILE A 65 6.32 1.63 24.64
CA ILE A 65 6.98 1.23 23.40
C ILE A 65 8.18 0.35 23.68
N MET A 66 9.04 0.74 24.62
CA MET A 66 10.25 -0.01 24.94
C MET A 66 9.92 -1.38 25.56
N LEU A 67 8.89 -1.45 26.42
CA LEU A 67 8.41 -2.70 27.02
C LEU A 67 7.92 -3.71 25.97
N GLN A 68 7.24 -3.21 24.95
CA GLN A 68 6.67 -4.03 23.88
C GLN A 68 7.65 -4.28 22.72
N SER A 69 8.76 -3.55 22.68
CA SER A 69 9.78 -3.70 21.65
C SER A 69 10.68 -4.91 21.93
N SER A 70 10.97 -5.68 20.90
CA SER A 70 12.00 -6.71 20.92
C SER A 70 13.09 -6.31 19.94
N ASN A 71 14.34 -6.17 20.41
CA ASN A 71 15.47 -5.64 19.61
C ASN A 71 15.14 -4.29 18.93
N ASN A 72 14.54 -3.35 19.66
CA ASN A 72 14.14 -2.03 19.14
C ASN A 72 13.19 -2.10 17.93
N LYS A 73 12.41 -3.18 17.83
CA LYS A 73 11.42 -3.38 16.77
C LYS A 73 10.10 -3.85 17.35
N ILE A 74 9.01 -3.36 16.77
CA ILE A 74 7.66 -3.91 16.95
C ILE A 74 7.14 -4.37 15.60
N GLY A 75 6.72 -5.63 15.51
CA GLY A 75 6.07 -6.20 14.33
C GLY A 75 4.57 -6.38 14.58
N LEU A 76 3.74 -5.83 13.70
CA LEU A 76 2.29 -6.04 13.71
C LEU A 76 1.85 -6.74 12.43
N LYS A 77 0.81 -7.55 12.55
CA LYS A 77 0.16 -8.20 11.41
C LYS A 77 -0.60 -7.14 10.60
N ASN A 78 -0.39 -7.08 9.28
CA ASN A 78 -1.26 -6.29 8.40
C ASN A 78 -2.42 -7.19 7.93
N TYR A 79 -3.63 -6.93 8.43
CA TYR A 79 -4.86 -7.65 8.07
C TYR A 79 -5.92 -6.66 7.60
N GLU A 80 -6.97 -7.16 6.93
CA GLU A 80 -7.97 -6.35 6.23
C GLU A 80 -8.60 -5.24 7.10
N ASN A 81 -8.93 -5.56 8.36
CA ASN A 81 -9.65 -4.67 9.27
C ASN A 81 -8.75 -3.93 10.28
N ILE A 82 -7.43 -3.91 10.08
CA ILE A 82 -6.49 -3.25 11.02
C ILE A 82 -6.82 -1.78 11.24
N LEU A 83 -7.31 -1.09 10.20
CA LEU A 83 -7.71 0.32 10.29
C LEU A 83 -8.91 0.53 11.21
N ASP A 84 -9.83 -0.42 11.27
CA ASP A 84 -11.00 -0.34 12.15
C ASP A 84 -10.64 -0.70 13.58
N ASP A 85 -9.72 -1.64 13.78
CA ASP A 85 -9.21 -1.95 15.11
C ASP A 85 -8.39 -0.80 15.69
N LEU A 86 -7.58 -0.10 14.87
CA LEU A 86 -6.86 1.12 15.28
C LEU A 86 -7.77 2.28 15.69
N LYS A 87 -9.07 2.26 15.37
CA LYS A 87 -10.03 3.25 15.87
C LYS A 87 -10.50 2.95 17.28
N ASN A 88 -10.50 1.67 17.66
CA ASN A 88 -11.17 1.18 18.87
C ASN A 88 -10.20 0.59 19.90
N ARG A 89 -8.97 0.29 19.50
CA ARG A 89 -7.93 -0.37 20.31
C ARG A 89 -6.60 0.34 20.14
N SER A 90 -5.76 0.25 21.16
CA SER A 90 -4.41 0.80 21.09
C SER A 90 -3.57 0.01 20.09
N LEU A 91 -2.65 0.69 19.40
CA LEU A 91 -1.66 0.06 18.51
C LEU A 91 -0.87 -1.07 19.19
N LEU A 92 -0.64 -0.95 20.50
CA LEU A 92 0.16 -1.90 21.26
C LEU A 92 -0.58 -3.21 21.59
N GLU A 93 -1.91 -3.20 21.51
CA GLU A 93 -2.80 -4.34 21.76
C GLU A 93 -3.10 -5.17 20.50
N LEU A 94 -2.65 -4.70 19.34
CA LEU A 94 -2.87 -5.38 18.07
C LEU A 94 -2.04 -6.66 17.94
N ASP A 95 -2.54 -7.57 17.12
CA ASP A 95 -1.89 -8.86 16.85
C ASP A 95 -0.47 -8.66 16.31
N ARG A 96 0.49 -9.29 17.00
CA ARG A 96 1.89 -9.34 16.58
C ARG A 96 2.03 -10.19 15.32
N GLY A 97 2.90 -9.76 14.41
CA GLY A 97 3.15 -10.50 13.19
C GLY A 97 3.97 -9.73 12.17
N ASN A 98 3.83 -10.14 10.91
CA ASN A 98 4.53 -9.55 9.77
C ASN A 98 3.54 -8.68 8.96
N GLY A 99 3.99 -7.49 8.57
CA GLY A 99 3.21 -6.58 7.72
C GLY A 99 3.49 -5.11 8.03
N VAL A 100 3.50 -4.74 9.31
CA VAL A 100 3.91 -3.41 9.78
C VAL A 100 5.12 -3.58 10.69
N GLU A 101 6.19 -2.87 10.38
CA GLU A 101 7.42 -2.87 11.13
C GLU A 101 7.70 -1.48 11.68
N ILE A 102 7.83 -1.37 13.00
CA ILE A 102 8.13 -0.12 13.68
C ILE A 102 9.51 -0.27 14.29
N PHE A 103 10.47 0.52 13.82
CA PHE A 103 11.83 0.56 14.31
C PHE A 103 12.04 1.77 15.21
N PHE A 104 12.76 1.55 16.30
CA PHE A 104 13.10 2.56 17.28
C PHE A 104 14.61 2.76 17.28
N ASN A 105 15.06 4.00 17.21
CA ASN A 105 16.46 4.33 17.45
C ASN A 105 16.55 5.40 18.54
N ASN A 106 17.19 5.03 19.65
CA ASN A 106 17.38 5.89 20.80
C ASN A 106 18.72 6.64 20.60
N ASN A 107 18.67 7.81 19.96
CA ASN A 107 19.87 8.59 19.68
C ASN A 107 20.36 9.37 20.92
N THR A 108 19.47 9.75 21.84
CA THR A 108 19.77 10.48 23.09
C THR A 108 18.75 10.16 24.19
N ASN A 109 19.05 10.46 25.46
CA ASN A 109 18.15 10.20 26.61
C ASN A 109 16.72 10.75 26.39
N ASP A 110 16.60 11.88 25.69
CA ASP A 110 15.33 12.59 25.50
C ASP A 110 14.68 12.39 24.12
N SER A 111 15.35 11.75 23.14
CA SER A 111 14.79 11.63 21.79
C SER A 111 14.69 10.21 21.24
N LEU A 112 13.49 9.87 20.73
CA LEU A 112 13.22 8.60 20.05
C LEU A 112 12.91 8.86 18.58
N LYS A 113 13.76 8.32 17.70
CA LYS A 113 13.51 8.26 16.26
C LYS A 113 12.70 7.02 15.95
N ILE A 114 11.58 7.19 15.27
CA ILE A 114 10.64 6.12 14.96
C ILE A 114 10.50 6.02 13.44
N LYS A 115 10.78 4.84 12.89
CA LYS A 115 10.53 4.51 11.48
C LYS A 115 9.44 3.45 11.39
N VAL A 116 8.36 3.76 10.69
CA VAL A 116 7.26 2.84 10.38
C VAL A 116 7.40 2.42 8.92
N THR A 117 7.47 1.12 8.68
CA THR A 117 7.50 0.53 7.34
C THR A 117 6.36 -0.47 7.21
N ILE A 118 5.57 -0.36 6.15
CA ILE A 118 4.45 -1.25 5.88
C ILE A 118 4.63 -1.92 4.53
N TYR A 119 4.44 -3.23 4.49
CA TYR A 119 4.57 -4.07 3.30
C TYR A 119 3.24 -4.73 2.95
N GLU A 120 2.78 -4.54 1.70
CA GLU A 120 1.60 -5.22 1.17
C GLU A 120 1.70 -5.34 -0.35
N GLU A 121 1.55 -6.56 -0.89
CA GLU A 121 1.50 -6.85 -2.34
C GLU A 121 2.63 -6.20 -3.18
N GLY A 122 3.85 -6.14 -2.65
CA GLY A 122 5.01 -5.54 -3.33
C GLY A 122 5.08 -4.01 -3.25
N PHE A 123 4.11 -3.36 -2.58
CA PHE A 123 4.17 -1.94 -2.23
C PHE A 123 4.76 -1.76 -0.84
N ILE A 124 5.53 -0.69 -0.70
CA ILE A 124 6.20 -0.30 0.54
C ILE A 124 5.82 1.14 0.81
N GLU A 125 5.30 1.42 2.00
CA GLU A 125 5.10 2.77 2.51
C GLU A 125 5.97 2.95 3.75
N GLU A 126 6.80 3.98 3.75
CA GLU A 126 7.70 4.31 4.86
C GLU A 126 7.41 5.70 5.40
N ARG A 127 7.38 5.83 6.74
CA ARG A 127 7.30 7.12 7.42
C ARG A 127 8.27 7.15 8.59
N GLU A 128 8.94 8.29 8.76
CA GLU A 128 9.87 8.51 9.86
C GLU A 128 9.56 9.81 10.59
N PHE A 129 9.66 9.78 11.92
CA PHE A 129 9.46 10.97 12.74
C PHE A 129 10.24 10.88 14.06
N VAL A 130 10.36 12.03 14.73
CA VAL A 130 10.93 12.18 16.07
C VAL A 130 9.83 12.65 17.01
N LYS A 131 9.65 11.97 18.14
CA LYS A 131 8.52 12.24 19.04
C LYS A 131 8.89 13.04 20.29
N TRP A 132 10.05 12.77 20.87
CA TRP A 132 10.56 13.47 22.04
C TRP A 132 11.89 14.11 21.66
N ARG A 133 12.15 15.32 22.14
CA ARG A 133 13.35 16.11 21.84
C ARG A 133 13.76 16.88 23.08
#